data_AF-A0A9D1ZA03-F1
#
_entry.id   AF-A0A9D1ZA03-F1
#
_cell.length_a   1.000
_cell.length_b   1.000
_cell.length_c   1.000
_cell.angle_alpha   90.00
_cell.angle_beta   90.00
_cell.angle_gamma   90.00
#
_symmetry.space_group_name_H-M   'P 1'
#
loop_
_entity.id
_entity.type
_entity.pdbx_description
1 polymer ?
#
loop_
_entity_poly.entity_id
_entity_poly.type
_entity_poly.pdbx_seq_one_letter_code
_entity_poly.pdbx_strand_id
1 'polypeptide(L)'
;MAKSGVKKWIPGGIALVLGLVAFLLMFADAVNAEIGGFSEGVGKGSEFAFGSLEGLKFNIMIFLGFALPLIGGILAFITGNGFLMKIITTACFVVGAVFLFCTVAFVPVGQSEIFKASWEEGVDLGVYKLAAGPIVAGILSILGAIVCFFKGTIAKKIGD
;
A
#
# COMPACT_ATOMS: atom_id res chain seq x y z
N MET A 1 -28.20 11.37 -26.09
CA MET A 1 -26.83 11.86 -25.77
C MET A 1 -26.29 11.41 -24.38
N ALA A 2 -26.72 10.26 -23.83
CA ALA A 2 -26.35 9.85 -22.46
C ALA A 2 -25.42 8.60 -22.35
N LYS A 3 -24.83 8.11 -23.44
CA LYS A 3 -24.04 6.85 -23.44
C LYS A 3 -22.54 7.01 -23.12
N SER A 4 -22.00 8.23 -22.95
CA SER A 4 -20.55 8.46 -22.75
C SER A 4 -20.13 8.74 -21.31
N GLY A 5 -21.08 8.91 -20.38
CA GLY A 5 -20.79 9.25 -18.97
C GLY A 5 -20.31 8.07 -18.14
N VAL A 6 -21.03 6.94 -18.19
CA VAL A 6 -20.79 5.74 -17.35
C VAL A 6 -19.42 5.11 -17.60
N LYS A 7 -18.93 5.17 -18.84
CA LYS A 7 -17.69 4.49 -19.27
C LYS A 7 -16.40 5.09 -18.68
N LYS A 8 -16.42 6.37 -18.24
CA LYS A 8 -15.25 7.04 -17.61
C LYS A 8 -15.03 6.64 -16.15
N TRP A 9 -16.03 6.03 -15.50
CA TRP A 9 -15.96 5.61 -14.09
C TRP A 9 -15.32 4.24 -13.93
N ILE A 10 -15.32 3.41 -14.98
CA ILE A 10 -14.81 2.03 -14.92
C ILE A 10 -13.33 1.97 -14.49
N PRO A 11 -12.39 2.72 -15.09
CA PRO A 11 -10.99 2.63 -14.65
C PRO A 11 -10.80 3.21 -13.24
N GLY A 12 -11.58 4.22 -12.87
CA GLY A 12 -11.60 4.74 -11.50
C GLY A 12 -12.10 3.71 -10.49
N GLY A 13 -13.12 2.93 -10.87
CA GLY A 13 -13.65 1.82 -10.06
C GLY A 13 -12.64 0.68 -9.90
N ILE A 14 -11.92 0.33 -10.97
CA ILE A 14 -10.82 -0.66 -10.89
C ILE A 14 -9.74 -0.16 -9.92
N ALA A 15 -9.32 1.10 -10.05
CA ALA A 15 -8.35 1.68 -9.12
C ALA A 15 -8.86 1.66 -7.67
N LEU A 16 -10.14 1.97 -7.44
CA LEU A 16 -10.75 1.89 -6.11
C LEU A 16 -10.71 0.47 -5.53
N VAL A 17 -11.06 -0.55 -6.32
CA VAL A 17 -11.01 -1.94 -5.86
C VAL A 17 -9.57 -2.34 -5.52
N LEU A 18 -8.60 -1.99 -6.37
CA LEU A 18 -7.18 -2.28 -6.11
C LEU A 18 -6.68 -1.59 -4.85
N GLY A 19 -7.02 -0.31 -4.65
CA GLY A 19 -6.68 0.45 -3.45
C GLY A 19 -7.36 -0.09 -2.18
N LEU A 20 -8.62 -0.51 -2.27
CA LEU A 20 -9.36 -1.11 -1.17
C LEU A 20 -8.77 -2.47 -0.76
N VAL A 21 -8.48 -3.34 -1.73
CA VAL A 21 -7.85 -4.65 -1.44
C VAL A 21 -6.45 -4.44 -0.85
N ALA A 22 -5.67 -3.51 -1.39
CA ALA A 22 -4.38 -3.15 -0.82
C ALA A 22 -4.51 -2.68 0.65
N PHE A 23 -5.52 -1.87 0.96
CA PHE A 23 -5.79 -1.43 2.33
C PHE A 23 -6.20 -2.60 3.25
N LEU A 24 -7.06 -3.50 2.78
CA LEU A 24 -7.50 -4.66 3.58
C LEU A 24 -6.35 -5.63 3.91
N LEU A 25 -5.29 -5.67 3.09
CA LEU A 25 -4.09 -6.45 3.38
C LEU A 25 -3.28 -5.94 4.58
N MET A 26 -3.63 -4.78 5.14
CA MET A 26 -3.14 -4.33 6.43
C MET A 26 -3.43 -5.33 7.56
N PHE A 27 -4.49 -6.14 7.43
CA PHE A 27 -4.85 -7.15 8.43
C PHE A 27 -4.15 -8.50 8.22
N ALA A 28 -3.32 -8.62 7.18
CA ALA A 28 -2.43 -9.77 6.96
C ALA A 28 -1.06 -9.53 7.60
N ASP A 29 -0.27 -10.59 7.71
CA ASP A 29 1.11 -10.53 8.22
C ASP A 29 1.93 -9.56 7.38
N ALA A 30 2.65 -8.66 8.07
CA ALA A 30 3.50 -7.65 7.45
C ALA A 30 4.99 -7.94 7.57
N VAL A 31 5.39 -8.60 8.66
CA VAL A 31 6.77 -9.01 8.88
C VAL A 31 6.77 -10.47 9.32
N ASN A 32 7.66 -11.25 8.72
CA ASN A 32 7.98 -12.60 9.18
C ASN A 32 9.36 -12.61 9.82
N ALA A 33 9.55 -13.48 10.80
CA ALA A 33 10.84 -13.84 11.36
C ALA A 33 11.26 -15.19 10.75
N GLU A 34 12.48 -15.25 10.23
CA GLU A 34 13.11 -16.49 9.78
C GLU A 34 14.19 -16.92 10.76
N ILE A 35 13.96 -18.02 11.46
CA ILE A 35 14.94 -18.61 12.39
C ILE A 35 15.03 -20.11 12.09
N GLY A 36 16.22 -20.57 11.74
CA GLY A 36 16.48 -22.01 11.51
C GLY A 36 15.69 -22.64 10.35
N GLY A 37 15.29 -21.85 9.35
CA GLY A 37 14.53 -22.33 8.18
C GLY A 37 13.02 -22.35 8.36
N PHE A 38 12.50 -21.92 9.51
CA PHE A 38 11.07 -21.71 9.75
C PHE A 38 10.73 -20.23 9.60
N SER A 39 9.59 -19.94 8.99
CA SER A 39 9.05 -18.58 8.83
C SER A 39 7.79 -18.44 9.68
N GLU A 40 7.83 -17.53 10.65
CA GLU A 40 6.70 -17.24 11.54
C GLU A 40 6.29 -15.78 11.42
N GLY A 41 4.99 -15.50 11.42
CA GLY A 41 4.45 -14.14 11.39
C GLY A 41 4.75 -13.40 12.69
N VAL A 42 5.49 -12.29 12.60
CA VAL A 42 5.86 -11.45 13.76
C VAL A 42 4.74 -10.48 14.11
N GLY A 43 3.99 -10.03 13.10
CA GLY A 43 2.88 -9.12 13.31
C GLY A 43 2.20 -8.70 12.01
N LYS A 44 0.97 -8.24 12.16
CA LYS A 44 0.14 -7.74 11.06
C LYS A 44 0.46 -6.30 10.72
N GLY A 45 0.16 -5.88 9.50
CA GLY A 45 0.33 -4.48 9.07
C GLY A 45 -0.38 -3.49 9.99
N SER A 46 -1.56 -3.86 10.51
CA SER A 46 -2.34 -3.04 11.44
C SER A 46 -1.66 -2.87 12.78
N GLU A 47 -0.97 -3.90 13.26
CA GLU A 47 -0.30 -3.89 14.55
C GLU A 47 0.94 -2.98 14.51
N PHE A 48 1.71 -3.04 13.42
CA PHE A 48 2.83 -2.14 13.18
C PHE A 48 2.40 -0.71 12.87
N ALA A 49 1.28 -0.51 12.16
CA ALA A 49 0.80 0.83 11.84
C ALA A 49 0.19 1.56 13.03
N PHE A 50 -0.61 0.87 13.86
CA PHE A 50 -1.29 1.48 15.00
C PHE A 50 -0.54 1.36 16.33
N GLY A 51 0.46 0.48 16.41
CA GLY A 51 1.24 0.27 17.63
C GLY A 51 0.47 -0.52 18.68
N SER A 52 -0.14 -1.64 18.29
CA SER A 52 -0.86 -2.52 19.24
C SER A 52 0.01 -3.61 19.86
N LEU A 53 1.27 -3.72 19.43
CA LEU A 53 2.27 -4.61 20.02
C LEU A 53 3.11 -3.85 21.05
N GLU A 54 3.61 -4.56 22.06
CA GLU A 54 4.39 -3.96 23.13
C GLU A 54 5.66 -3.29 22.60
N GLY A 55 5.87 -2.02 22.95
CA GLY A 55 7.00 -1.24 22.46
C GLY A 55 6.82 -0.59 21.08
N LEU A 56 5.68 -0.77 20.42
CA LEU A 56 5.35 -0.11 19.15
C LEU A 56 4.39 1.07 19.36
N LYS A 57 4.77 2.25 18.85
CA LYS A 57 3.90 3.42 18.68
C LYS A 57 3.29 3.49 17.28
N PHE A 58 2.28 4.35 17.11
CA PHE A 58 1.70 4.68 15.79
C PHE A 58 2.79 5.01 14.77
N ASN A 59 2.77 4.29 13.65
CA ASN A 59 3.75 4.41 12.59
C ASN A 59 3.10 4.98 11.34
N ILE A 60 3.29 6.28 11.14
CA ILE A 60 2.68 7.01 10.02
C ILE A 60 3.13 6.47 8.66
N MET A 61 4.37 5.99 8.53
CA MET A 61 4.91 5.50 7.25
C MET A 61 4.18 4.21 6.83
N ILE A 62 4.03 3.27 7.76
CA ILE A 62 3.32 2.00 7.52
C ILE A 62 1.83 2.27 7.30
N PHE A 63 1.21 3.13 8.12
CA PHE A 63 -0.19 3.52 7.94
C PHE A 63 -0.44 4.14 6.56
N LEU A 64 0.39 5.10 6.14
CA LEU A 64 0.27 5.73 4.82
C LEU A 64 0.53 4.74 3.68
N GLY A 65 1.37 3.72 3.90
CA GLY A 65 1.56 2.64 2.93
C GLY A 65 0.26 1.95 2.53
N PHE A 66 -0.59 1.64 3.52
CA PHE A 66 -1.90 1.04 3.27
C PHE A 66 -2.99 2.07 2.92
N ALA A 67 -2.96 3.26 3.50
CA ALA A 67 -4.01 4.26 3.33
C ALA A 67 -3.93 5.03 2.00
N LEU A 68 -2.72 5.35 1.51
CA LEU A 68 -2.55 6.12 0.27
C LEU A 68 -3.13 5.42 -0.96
N PRO A 69 -2.97 4.10 -1.17
CA PRO A 69 -3.61 3.40 -2.29
C PRO A 69 -5.14 3.53 -2.25
N LEU A 70 -5.76 3.44 -1.07
CA LEU A 70 -7.20 3.65 -0.90
C LEU A 70 -7.61 5.08 -1.23
N ILE A 71 -6.90 6.08 -0.70
CA ILE A 71 -7.15 7.50 -0.99
C ILE A 71 -7.01 7.77 -2.50
N GLY A 72 -5.96 7.23 -3.12
CA GLY A 72 -5.72 7.30 -4.56
C GLY A 72 -6.87 6.67 -5.35
N GLY A 73 -7.37 5.51 -4.94
CA GLY A 73 -8.51 4.83 -5.54
C GLY A 73 -9.82 5.62 -5.41
N ILE A 74 -10.11 6.17 -4.23
CA ILE A 74 -11.29 7.02 -3.98
C ILE A 74 -11.24 8.26 -4.87
N LEU A 75 -10.11 8.98 -4.87
CA LEU A 75 -9.90 10.15 -5.70
C LEU A 75 -10.01 9.79 -7.19
N ALA A 76 -9.44 8.67 -7.61
CA ALA A 76 -9.54 8.20 -9.00
C ALA A 76 -10.97 7.83 -9.39
N PHE A 77 -11.80 7.38 -8.46
CA PHE A 77 -13.21 7.09 -8.73
C PHE A 77 -14.04 8.37 -8.87
N ILE A 78 -13.94 9.28 -7.89
CA ILE A 78 -14.82 10.47 -7.82
C ILE A 78 -14.38 11.60 -8.75
N THR A 79 -13.12 11.64 -9.18
CA THR A 79 -12.60 12.73 -10.01
C THR A 79 -12.54 12.38 -11.50
N GLY A 80 -12.73 13.42 -12.32
CA GLY A 80 -12.64 13.32 -13.77
C GLY A 80 -11.23 13.01 -14.28
N ASN A 81 -11.08 12.90 -15.60
CA ASN A 81 -9.82 12.53 -16.25
C ASN A 81 -8.85 13.72 -16.45
N GLY A 82 -8.77 14.62 -15.47
CA GLY A 82 -7.90 15.79 -15.51
C GLY A 82 -6.43 15.40 -15.30
N PHE A 83 -5.52 16.08 -16.00
CA PHE A 83 -4.07 15.78 -15.93
C PHE A 83 -3.53 15.83 -14.50
N LEU A 84 -3.89 16.87 -13.73
CA LEU A 84 -3.46 17.04 -12.34
C LEU A 84 -3.98 15.90 -11.46
N MET A 85 -5.26 15.54 -11.56
CA MET A 85 -5.84 14.46 -10.74
C MET A 85 -5.24 13.09 -11.09
N LYS A 86 -4.93 12.86 -12.36
CA LYS A 86 -4.19 11.65 -12.78
C LYS A 86 -2.83 11.56 -12.09
N ILE A 87 -2.07 12.65 -12.01
CA ILE A 87 -0.78 12.66 -11.32
C ILE A 87 -0.96 12.41 -9.83
N ILE A 88 -1.88 13.12 -9.17
CA ILE A 88 -2.10 12.98 -7.72
C ILE A 88 -2.51 11.55 -7.37
N THR A 89 -3.50 10.99 -8.07
CA THR A 89 -3.96 9.62 -7.83
C THR A 89 -2.86 8.59 -8.08
N THR A 90 -2.10 8.75 -9.16
CA THR A 90 -0.93 7.89 -9.45
C THR A 90 0.13 8.00 -8.34
N ALA A 91 0.42 9.22 -7.87
CA ALA A 91 1.38 9.45 -6.80
C ALA A 91 0.95 8.79 -5.48
N CYS A 92 -0.33 8.85 -5.12
CA CYS A 92 -0.85 8.13 -3.95
C CYS A 92 -0.56 6.63 -4.02
N PHE A 93 -0.79 6.00 -5.17
CA PHE A 93 -0.48 4.59 -5.38
C PHE A 93 1.03 4.31 -5.36
N VAL A 94 1.85 5.12 -6.04
CA VAL A 94 3.30 4.90 -6.11
C VAL A 94 3.95 5.09 -4.73
N VAL A 95 3.63 6.17 -4.03
CA VAL A 95 4.18 6.45 -2.69
C VAL A 95 3.70 5.39 -1.70
N GLY A 96 2.42 4.99 -1.76
CA GLY A 96 1.92 3.87 -0.97
C GLY A 96 2.68 2.57 -1.22
N ALA A 97 2.97 2.24 -2.48
CA ALA A 97 3.74 1.04 -2.83
C ALA A 97 5.17 1.09 -2.26
N VAL A 98 5.86 2.23 -2.39
CA VAL A 98 7.20 2.41 -1.80
C VAL A 98 7.15 2.17 -0.29
N PHE A 99 6.16 2.74 0.40
CA PHE A 99 6.02 2.53 1.84
C PHE A 99 5.75 1.08 2.22
N LEU A 100 4.94 0.36 1.44
CA LEU A 100 4.67 -1.06 1.64
C LEU A 100 5.92 -1.92 1.43
N PHE A 101 6.72 -1.68 0.39
CA PHE A 101 7.96 -2.43 0.16
C PHE A 101 9.05 -2.11 1.18
N CYS A 102 9.01 -0.92 1.79
CA CYS A 102 9.93 -0.51 2.84
C CYS A 102 9.41 -0.78 4.27
N THR A 103 8.31 -1.54 4.44
CA THR A 103 7.65 -1.73 5.75
C THR A 103 8.64 -2.16 6.84
N VAL A 104 9.49 -3.16 6.58
CA VAL A 104 10.48 -3.68 7.56
C VAL A 104 11.45 -2.59 8.01
N ALA A 105 11.90 -1.73 7.10
CA ALA A 105 12.79 -0.61 7.40
C ALA A 105 12.06 0.51 8.17
N PHE A 106 10.74 0.59 8.06
CA PHE A 106 9.95 1.61 8.74
C PHE A 106 9.44 1.20 10.11
N VAL A 107 9.40 -0.08 10.47
CA VAL A 107 9.01 -0.54 11.81
C VAL A 107 9.68 0.23 12.96
N PRO A 108 11.00 0.48 12.97
CA PRO A 108 11.67 1.17 14.08
C PRO A 108 11.39 2.69 14.13
N VAL A 109 10.73 3.27 13.12
CA VAL A 109 10.43 4.70 13.08
C VAL A 109 9.55 5.09 14.27
N GLY A 110 10.04 6.04 15.08
CA GLY A 110 9.32 6.55 16.25
C GLY A 110 9.43 5.69 17.51
N GLN A 111 10.24 4.62 17.50
CA GLN A 111 10.49 3.76 18.66
C GLN A 111 11.70 4.21 19.49
N SER A 112 11.92 3.56 20.63
CA SER A 112 13.10 3.80 21.47
C SER A 112 14.38 3.32 20.79
N GLU A 113 15.53 3.94 21.11
CA GLU A 113 16.83 3.57 20.54
C GLU A 113 17.20 2.10 20.78
N ILE A 114 16.84 1.55 21.94
CA ILE A 114 17.09 0.14 22.27
C ILE A 114 16.31 -0.79 21.33
N PHE A 115 15.01 -0.54 21.16
CA PHE A 115 14.18 -1.34 20.24
C PHE A 115 14.67 -1.22 18.80
N LYS A 116 14.98 0.01 18.38
CA LYS A 116 15.48 0.30 17.03
C LYS A 116 16.77 -0.47 16.74
N ALA A 117 17.75 -0.43 17.64
CA ALA A 117 19.01 -1.13 17.46
C ALA A 117 18.80 -2.65 17.34
N SER A 118 17.98 -3.25 18.22
CA SER A 118 17.68 -4.68 18.16
C SER A 118 16.93 -5.08 16.89
N TRP A 119 16.02 -4.21 16.40
CA TRP A 119 15.29 -4.46 15.16
C TRP A 119 16.22 -4.40 13.94
N GLU A 120 17.04 -3.35 13.85
CA GLU A 120 18.01 -3.16 12.76
C GLU A 120 19.02 -4.31 12.71
N GLU A 121 19.51 -4.78 13.85
CA GLU A 121 20.37 -5.97 13.92
C GLU A 121 19.66 -7.23 13.39
N GLY A 122 18.38 -7.44 13.76
CA GLY A 122 17.59 -8.54 13.22
C GLY A 122 17.34 -8.45 11.71
N VAL A 123 17.24 -7.24 11.16
CA VAL A 123 17.15 -7.03 9.70
C VAL A 123 18.48 -7.35 9.02
N ASP A 124 19.60 -6.89 9.58
CA ASP A 124 20.94 -7.12 9.04
C ASP A 124 21.33 -8.61 9.05
N LEU A 125 20.90 -9.33 10.09
CA LEU A 125 21.04 -10.79 10.19
C LEU A 125 20.05 -11.56 9.30
N GLY A 126 19.14 -10.87 8.61
CA GLY A 126 18.15 -11.47 7.73
C GLY A 126 17.02 -12.21 8.46
N VAL A 127 16.86 -11.97 9.76
CA VAL A 127 15.80 -12.56 10.59
C VAL A 127 14.46 -11.94 10.21
N TYR A 128 14.37 -10.61 10.14
CA TYR A 128 13.12 -9.92 9.81
C TYR A 128 12.98 -9.70 8.31
N LYS A 129 11.92 -10.25 7.72
CA LYS A 129 11.63 -10.13 6.29
C LYS A 129 10.21 -9.63 6.05
N LEU A 130 10.03 -9.00 4.89
CA LEU A 130 8.73 -8.53 4.45
C LEU A 130 7.82 -9.74 4.20
N ALA A 131 6.66 -9.77 4.85
CA ALA A 131 5.68 -10.82 4.64
C ALA A 131 4.81 -10.55 3.41
N ALA A 132 3.96 -11.52 3.06
CA ALA A 132 3.14 -11.46 1.85
C ALA A 132 2.15 -10.28 1.83
N GLY A 133 1.64 -9.82 2.99
CA GLY A 133 0.64 -8.74 3.06
C GLY A 133 1.09 -7.46 2.35
N PRO A 134 2.16 -6.79 2.82
CA PRO A 134 2.71 -5.60 2.19
C PRO A 134 3.21 -5.84 0.76
N ILE A 135 3.75 -7.03 0.45
CA ILE A 135 4.21 -7.37 -0.92
C ILE A 135 3.03 -7.34 -1.89
N VAL A 136 1.96 -8.07 -1.59
CA VAL A 136 0.77 -8.14 -2.44
C VAL A 136 0.10 -6.77 -2.50
N ALA A 137 -0.01 -6.06 -1.36
CA ALA A 137 -0.56 -4.71 -1.33
C ALA A 137 0.25 -3.75 -2.20
N GLY A 138 1.59 -3.84 -2.17
CA GLY A 138 2.49 -3.03 -2.97
C GLY A 138 2.32 -3.29 -4.47
N ILE A 139 2.18 -4.56 -4.87
CA ILE A 139 1.92 -4.94 -6.27
C ILE A 139 0.56 -4.41 -6.73
N LEU A 140 -0.50 -4.61 -5.95
CA LEU A 140 -1.84 -4.08 -6.25
C LEU A 140 -1.81 -2.56 -6.35
N SER A 141 -1.02 -1.91 -5.51
CA SER A 141 -0.82 -0.47 -5.56
C SER A 141 -0.15 -0.02 -6.86
N ILE A 142 0.89 -0.72 -7.32
CA ILE A 142 1.51 -0.46 -8.64
C ILE A 142 0.50 -0.66 -9.77
N LEU A 143 -0.33 -1.70 -9.74
CA LEU A 143 -1.39 -1.89 -10.72
C LEU A 143 -2.40 -0.73 -10.69
N GLY A 144 -2.77 -0.26 -9.50
CA GLY A 144 -3.61 0.93 -9.31
C GLY A 144 -2.99 2.19 -9.91
N ALA A 145 -1.69 2.40 -9.74
CA ALA A 145 -0.95 3.50 -10.37
C ALA A 145 -1.03 3.42 -11.90
N ILE A 146 -0.82 2.24 -12.50
CA ILE A 146 -0.92 2.02 -13.94
C ILE A 146 -2.33 2.35 -14.43
N VAL A 147 -3.37 1.88 -13.73
CA VAL A 147 -4.77 2.14 -14.09
C VAL A 147 -5.10 3.63 -14.00
N CYS A 148 -4.68 4.32 -12.94
CA CYS A 148 -4.85 5.76 -12.79
C CYS A 148 -4.12 6.54 -13.88
N PHE A 149 -2.89 6.15 -14.20
CA PHE A 149 -2.12 6.80 -15.24
C PHE A 149 -2.74 6.59 -16.63
N PHE A 150 -3.18 5.39 -16.97
CA PHE A 150 -3.76 5.10 -18.29
C PHE A 150 -5.28 5.27 -18.34
N LYS A 151 -5.93 5.84 -17.31
CA LYS A 151 -7.39 6.01 -17.20
C LYS A 151 -8.05 6.51 -18.48
N GLY A 152 -7.47 7.53 -19.14
CA GLY A 152 -7.99 8.07 -20.41
C GLY A 152 -7.91 7.11 -21.59
N THR A 153 -6.81 6.37 -21.72
CA THR A 153 -6.61 5.38 -22.79
C THR A 153 -7.50 4.16 -22.58
N ILE A 154 -7.61 3.69 -21.33
CA ILE A 154 -8.47 2.57 -20.94
C ILE A 154 -9.94 2.91 -21.19
N ALA A 155 -10.38 4.11 -20.79
CA ALA A 155 -11.76 4.56 -21.01
C ALA A 155 -12.13 4.64 -22.50
N LYS A 156 -11.18 4.97 -23.39
CA LYS A 156 -11.40 4.96 -24.84
C LYS A 156 -11.55 3.53 -25.38
N LYS A 157 -10.64 2.62 -25.02
CA LYS A 157 -10.67 1.22 -25.50
C LYS A 157 -11.88 0.40 -25.02
N ILE A 158 -12.41 0.68 -23.83
CA ILE A 158 -13.67 0.07 -23.34
C ILE A 158 -14.89 0.75 -23.97
N GLY A 159 -14.68 1.94 -24.56
CA GLY A 159 -15.72 2.79 -25.12
C GLY A 159 -16.07 2.51 -26.56
N ASP A 160 -15.10 2.03 -27.34
CA ASP A 160 -15.25 1.47 -28.68
C ASP A 160 -15.83 0.05 -28.63
#